data_AF-A0A9X2KIS0-F1
#
_entry.id   AF-A0A9X2KIS0-F1
#
_cell.length_a   1.000
_cell.length_b   1.000
_cell.length_c   1.000
_cell.angle_alpha   90.00
_cell.angle_beta   90.00
_cell.angle_gamma   90.00
#
_symmetry.space_group_name_H-M   'P 1'
#
loop_
_entity.id
_entity.type
_entity.pdbx_description
1 polymer ?
#
loop_
_entity_poly.entity_id
_entity_poly.type
_entity_poly.pdbx_seq_one_letter_code
_entity_poly.pdbx_strand_id
1 'polypeptide(L)'
;MFGLLGLGQFNSPKVRVGTRRRVRRALPEWMDLESRPDVPDQDLTRWSGIPATTVWRALEDMRHRMPPDRWEVLHEEALRRSRSGELSATPWSMGAA
;
A
#
# COMPACT_ATOMS: atom_id res chain seq x y z
N MET A 1 -1.31 -1.02 -4.75
CA MET A 1 -1.15 0.39 -4.36
C MET A 1 -0.18 1.12 -5.30
N PHE A 2 1.12 0.82 -5.29
CA PHE A 2 2.12 1.56 -6.10
C PHE A 2 1.81 1.69 -7.60
N GLY A 3 1.40 0.61 -8.26
CA GLY A 3 1.00 0.65 -9.68
C GLY A 3 -0.24 1.52 -9.96
N LEU A 4 -1.15 1.68 -8.99
CA LEU A 4 -2.32 2.56 -9.12
C LEU A 4 -1.95 4.04 -8.98
N LEU A 5 -0.85 4.33 -8.28
CA LEU A 5 -0.36 5.68 -8.01
C LEU A 5 0.76 6.10 -8.97
N GLY A 6 1.11 5.25 -9.94
CA GLY A 6 2.27 5.47 -10.82
C GLY A 6 3.58 5.66 -10.03
N LEU A 7 3.68 5.03 -8.86
CA LEU A 7 4.86 5.08 -7.99
C LEU A 7 5.78 3.93 -8.35
N GLY A 8 6.91 4.24 -9.00
CA GLY A 8 7.86 3.27 -9.53
C GLY A 8 7.32 2.45 -10.71
N GLN A 9 8.20 1.70 -11.38
CA GLN A 9 7.81 0.76 -12.44
C GLN A 9 7.30 -0.56 -11.83
N PHE A 10 6.14 -0.51 -11.18
CA PHE A 10 5.48 -1.69 -10.63
C PHE A 10 4.35 -2.15 -11.55
N ASN A 11 4.70 -2.94 -12.57
CA ASN A 11 3.72 -3.71 -13.32
C ASN A 11 3.69 -5.15 -12.77
N SER A 12 3.09 -5.33 -11.60
CA SER A 12 2.93 -6.68 -11.05
C SER A 12 1.76 -7.36 -11.77
N PRO A 13 1.93 -8.57 -12.32
CA PRO A 13 0.84 -9.29 -13.00
C PRO A 13 -0.28 -9.72 -12.04
N LYS A 14 -0.07 -9.56 -10.72
CA LYS A 14 -1.04 -9.91 -9.69
C LYS A 14 -1.37 -8.72 -8.80
N VAL A 15 -2.67 -8.53 -8.55
CA VAL A 15 -3.18 -7.57 -7.58
C VAL A 15 -3.16 -8.20 -6.20
N ARG A 16 -2.44 -7.58 -5.27
CA ARG A 16 -2.40 -8.03 -3.88
C ARG A 16 -3.57 -7.46 -3.08
N VAL A 17 -4.32 -8.34 -2.44
CA VAL A 17 -5.49 -8.00 -1.60
C VAL A 17 -5.24 -8.47 -0.18
N GLY A 18 -5.15 -7.52 0.75
CA GLY A 18 -5.06 -7.82 2.18
C GLY A 18 -6.45 -8.11 2.76
N THR A 19 -6.61 -9.23 3.47
CA THR A 19 -7.87 -9.55 4.16
C THR A 19 -7.63 -9.85 5.63
N ARG A 20 -8.48 -9.31 6.51
CA ARG A 20 -8.45 -9.62 7.95
C ARG A 20 -9.01 -11.00 8.28
N ARG A 21 -9.95 -11.49 7.48
CA ARG A 21 -10.59 -12.80 7.67
C ARG A 21 -10.12 -13.74 6.58
N ARG A 22 -9.87 -15.00 6.96
CA ARG A 22 -9.46 -16.04 6.02
C ARG A 22 -10.55 -16.28 4.98
N VAL A 23 -10.25 -16.00 3.71
CA VAL A 23 -11.12 -16.32 2.58
C VAL A 23 -10.63 -17.63 1.95
N ARG A 24 -11.53 -18.63 1.80
CA ARG A 24 -11.24 -19.93 1.16
C ARG A 24 -11.93 -20.12 -0.19
N ARG A 25 -12.44 -19.05 -0.79
CA ARG A 25 -13.08 -19.12 -2.11
C ARG A 25 -12.03 -19.28 -3.21
N ALA A 26 -12.43 -19.88 -4.33
CA ALA A 26 -11.64 -19.84 -5.56
C ALA A 26 -11.50 -18.37 -5.98
N LEU A 27 -10.25 -17.90 -6.08
CA LEU A 27 -9.93 -16.53 -6.47
C LEU A 27 -9.45 -16.54 -7.91
N PRO A 28 -9.65 -15.43 -8.65
CA PRO A 28 -9.06 -15.27 -9.97
C PRO A 28 -7.52 -15.37 -9.89
N GLU A 29 -6.88 -15.95 -10.91
CA GLU A 29 -5.42 -16.18 -10.92
C GLU A 29 -4.58 -14.89 -10.82
N TRP A 30 -5.17 -13.76 -11.19
CA TRP A 30 -4.58 -12.43 -11.08
C TRP A 30 -4.68 -11.83 -9.67
N MET A 31 -5.39 -12.44 -8.73
CA MET A 31 -5.46 -12.00 -7.33
C MET A 31 -4.50 -12.79 -6.44
N ASP A 32 -3.71 -12.08 -5.65
CA ASP A 32 -2.88 -12.65 -4.58
C ASP A 32 -3.44 -12.19 -3.22
N LEU A 33 -3.93 -13.14 -2.42
CA LEU A 33 -4.68 -12.84 -1.20
C LEU A 33 -3.79 -13.06 0.03
N GLU A 34 -3.52 -11.98 0.76
CA GLU A 34 -2.64 -12.01 1.92
C GLU A 34 -3.48 -11.83 3.20
N SER A 35 -3.33 -12.77 4.14
CA SER A 35 -3.96 -12.64 5.45
C SER A 35 -3.23 -11.58 6.26
N ARG A 36 -3.87 -10.44 6.50
CA ARG A 36 -3.29 -9.27 7.18
C ARG A 36 -4.14 -8.82 8.37
N PRO A 37 -4.25 -9.63 9.44
CA PRO A 37 -4.95 -9.24 10.66
C PRO A 37 -4.20 -8.17 11.45
N ASP A 38 -2.91 -7.99 11.16
CA ASP A 38 -1.94 -7.10 11.79
C ASP A 38 -2.06 -5.64 11.34
N VAL A 39 -2.83 -5.35 10.28
CA VAL A 39 -2.93 -3.99 9.73
C VAL A 39 -3.96 -3.18 10.52
N PRO A 40 -3.53 -2.14 11.27
CA PRO A 40 -4.42 -1.30 12.06
C PRO A 40 -5.30 -0.42 11.16
N ASP A 41 -6.47 0.00 11.64
CA ASP A 41 -7.41 0.82 10.87
C ASP A 41 -6.82 2.15 10.40
N GLN A 42 -5.89 2.73 11.15
CA GLN A 42 -5.16 3.95 10.78
C GLN A 42 -4.29 3.79 9.53
N ASP A 43 -3.88 2.56 9.21
CA ASP A 43 -3.08 2.24 8.03
C ASP A 43 -3.97 1.85 6.83
N LEU A 44 -5.29 2.00 6.96
CA LEU A 44 -6.25 1.82 5.88
C LEU A 44 -6.72 3.18 5.37
N THR A 45 -6.75 3.30 4.05
CA THR A 45 -7.31 4.44 3.32
C THR A 45 -8.33 3.96 2.30
N ARG A 46 -9.04 4.88 1.67
CA ARG A 46 -9.89 4.59 0.52
C ARG A 46 -9.31 5.23 -0.71
N TRP A 47 -8.99 4.41 -1.71
CA TRP A 47 -8.60 4.90 -3.02
C TRP A 47 -9.73 4.61 -4.01
N SER A 48 -10.32 5.65 -4.60
CA SER A 48 -11.45 5.53 -5.52
C SER A 48 -12.61 4.65 -4.98
N GLY A 49 -12.90 4.76 -3.67
CA GLY A 49 -13.94 3.97 -2.99
C GLY A 49 -13.53 2.55 -2.57
N ILE A 50 -12.33 2.10 -2.93
CA ILE A 50 -11.80 0.77 -2.59
C ILE A 50 -10.93 0.88 -1.33
N PRO A 51 -11.18 0.07 -0.28
CA PRO A 51 -10.29 -0.03 0.87
C PRO A 51 -8.89 -0.48 0.42
N ALA A 52 -7.88 0.30 0.76
CA ALA A 52 -6.49 0.04 0.44
C ALA A 52 -5.61 0.41 1.64
N THR A 53 -4.37 -0.09 1.69
CA THR A 53 -3.41 0.35 2.71
C THR A 53 -2.88 1.75 2.38
N THR A 54 -2.46 2.51 3.38
CA THR A 54 -1.78 3.79 3.14
C THR A 54 -0.49 3.56 2.34
N VAL A 55 -0.04 4.60 1.63
CA VAL A 55 1.23 4.55 0.88
C VAL A 55 2.39 4.18 1.82
N TRP A 56 2.40 4.73 3.04
CA TRP A 56 3.41 4.43 4.05
C TRP A 56 3.40 2.97 4.48
N ARG A 57 2.23 2.41 4.78
CA ARG A 57 2.14 0.99 5.13
C ARG A 57 2.59 0.11 3.96
N ALA A 58 2.20 0.46 2.74
CA ALA A 58 2.65 -0.26 1.56
C ALA A 58 4.19 -0.16 1.35
N LEU A 59 4.82 0.95 1.72
CA LEU A 59 6.27 1.13 1.63
C LEU A 59 7.00 0.28 2.67
N GLU A 60 6.54 0.28 3.91
CA GLU A 60 7.08 -0.58 4.97
C GLU A 60 6.94 -2.07 4.60
N ASP A 61 5.79 -2.49 4.07
CA ASP A 61 5.58 -3.87 3.60
C ASP A 61 6.57 -4.29 2.51
N MET A 62 7.01 -3.33 1.70
CA MET A 62 7.96 -3.54 0.61
C MET A 62 9.42 -3.51 1.06
N ARG A 63 9.72 -2.89 2.21
CA ARG A 63 11.10 -2.73 2.74
C ARG A 63 11.86 -4.05 2.83
N HIS A 64 11.17 -5.11 3.27
CA HIS A 64 11.77 -6.44 3.44
C HIS A 64 11.65 -7.34 2.19
N ARG A 65 10.97 -6.88 1.14
CA ARG A 65 10.64 -7.67 -0.05
C ARG A 65 11.39 -7.21 -1.31
N MET A 66 12.17 -6.15 -1.24
CA MET A 66 12.97 -5.65 -2.37
C MET A 66 14.39 -5.25 -1.95
N PRO A 67 15.33 -5.17 -2.89
CA PRO A 67 16.67 -4.67 -2.62
C PRO A 67 16.62 -3.27 -1.97
N PRO A 68 17.45 -3.00 -0.95
CA PRO A 68 17.45 -1.73 -0.22
C PRO A 68 17.54 -0.51 -1.14
N ASP A 69 18.41 -0.56 -2.15
CA ASP A 69 18.63 0.53 -3.10
C ASP A 69 17.37 0.89 -3.89
N ARG A 70 16.58 -0.12 -4.29
CA ARG A 70 15.30 0.12 -4.99
C ARG A 70 14.22 0.65 -4.06
N TRP A 71 14.23 0.18 -2.81
CA TRP A 71 13.30 0.66 -1.79
C TRP A 71 13.55 2.13 -1.48
N GLU A 72 14.81 2.53 -1.32
CA GLU A 72 15.19 3.91 -1.00
C GLU A 72 14.76 4.88 -2.12
N VAL A 73 14.98 4.52 -3.39
CA VAL A 73 14.50 5.31 -4.53
C VAL A 73 12.97 5.44 -4.54
N LEU A 74 12.26 4.35 -4.24
CA LEU A 74 10.79 4.35 -4.17
C LEU A 74 10.28 5.22 -3.00
N HIS A 75 10.96 5.14 -1.86
CA HIS A 75 10.65 5.89 -0.65
C HIS A 75 10.88 7.40 -0.85
N GLU A 76 11.99 7.79 -1.46
CA GLU A 76 12.30 9.18 -1.84
C GLU A 76 11.27 9.75 -2.83
N GLU A 77 10.85 8.98 -3.83
CA GLU A 77 9.83 9.41 -4.79
C GLU A 77 8.47 9.60 -4.10
N ALA A 78 8.08 8.69 -3.21
CA ALA A 78 6.86 8.81 -2.44
C ALA A 78 6.89 10.03 -1.49
N LEU A 79 8.02 10.29 -0.82
CA LEU A 79 8.24 11.49 -0.01
C LEU A 79 8.10 12.77 -0.83
N ARG A 80 8.68 12.78 -2.03
CA ARG A 80 8.62 13.93 -2.95
C ARG A 80 7.18 14.24 -3.36
N ARG A 81 6.41 13.25 -3.80
CA ARG A 81 5.02 13.45 -4.21
C ARG A 81 4.06 13.74 -3.06
N SER A 82 4.36 13.22 -1.86
CA SER A 82 3.66 13.60 -0.63
C SER A 82 3.86 15.09 -0.33
N ARG A 83 5.09 15.59 -0.42
CA ARG A 83 5.39 17.03 -0.25
C ARG A 83 4.70 17.91 -1.30
N SER A 84 4.58 17.42 -2.54
CA SER A 84 3.85 18.12 -3.60
C SER A 84 2.33 18.08 -3.42
N GLY A 85 1.79 17.29 -2.48
CA GLY A 85 0.36 17.11 -2.26
C GLY A 85 -0.34 16.18 -3.26
N GLU A 86 0.41 15.57 -4.19
CA GLU A 86 -0.13 14.63 -5.20
C GLU A 86 -0.54 13.29 -4.58
N LEU A 87 0.15 12.90 -3.51
CA LEU A 87 -0.28 11.79 -2.67
C LEU A 87 -0.98 12.38 -1.46
N SER A 88 -2.26 12.04 -1.27
CA SER A 88 -2.93 12.31 0.00
C SER A 88 -2.27 11.44 1.08
N ALA A 89 -1.24 11.99 1.70
CA ALA A 89 -0.65 11.43 2.90
C ALA A 89 -1.62 11.69 4.05
N THR A 90 -2.48 10.73 4.36
CA THR A 90 -3.11 10.67 5.67
C THR A 90 -3.05 9.24 6.23
N PRO A 91 -2.86 9.11 7.56
CA PRO A 91 -3.15 10.13 8.56
C PRO A 91 -1.91 10.57 9.34
N TRP A 92 -1.28 11.66 8.92
CA TRP A 92 -0.58 12.52 9.89
C TRP A 92 -1.53 13.69 10.20
N SER A 93 -2.45 13.44 11.14
CA SER A 93 -3.02 14.40 12.09
C SER A 93 -4.30 13.82 12.70
N MET A 94 -4.31 13.83 14.04
CA MET A 94 -5.39 13.50 14.98
C MET A 94 -5.74 12.03 15.21
N GLY A 95 -4.91 11.38 16.01
CA GLY A 95 -5.41 10.95 17.32
C GLY A 95 -5.21 12.10 18.32
N ALA A 96 -6.26 12.87 18.57
CA ALA A 96 -6.42 13.70 19.78
C ALA A 96 -7.93 13.95 19.95
N ALA A 97 -8.38 13.78 21.17
CA ALA A 97 -9.75 13.89 21.65
C ALA A 97 -10.35 15.30 21.47
#